data_AF-A0A8J3MS98-F1
#
_entry.id   AF-A0A8J3MS98-F1
#
_cell.length_a   1.000
_cell.length_b   1.000
_cell.length_c   1.000
_cell.angle_alpha   90.00
_cell.angle_beta   90.00
_cell.angle_gamma   90.00
#
_symmetry.space_group_name_H-M   'P 1'
#
loop_
_entity.id
_entity.type
_entity.pdbx_description
1 polymer ?
#
loop_
_entity_poly.entity_id
_entity_poly.type
_entity_poly.pdbx_seq_one_letter_code
_entity_poly.pdbx_strand_id
1 'polypeptide(L)'
;MNNSQGFAYTHDGARLHHYQRTILARLPMVAREVEHFDELLQWLGEALVQYFHIQVTQFWIGHQHTTTRQFYLELRMMVFQNPYLSQEIVVNTSIAGTVERMIIERRGIMPQAVNLFFPQPQAELLKLHNLGYWSCYFLNHNALTPPQRVKAI
;
A
#
# COMPACT_ATOMS: atom_id res chain seq x y z
N MET A 1 5.42 32.69 -11.19
CA MET A 1 5.01 32.62 -9.77
C MET A 1 5.13 31.18 -9.31
N ASN A 2 6.22 30.86 -8.60
CA ASN A 2 6.54 29.53 -8.08
C ASN A 2 5.88 29.35 -6.71
N ASN A 3 4.81 28.57 -6.62
CA ASN A 3 4.34 28.03 -5.34
C ASN A 3 4.99 26.65 -5.13
N SER A 4 6.25 26.68 -4.73
CA SER A 4 6.98 25.56 -4.14
C SER A 4 6.62 25.41 -2.66
N GLN A 5 5.33 25.22 -2.35
CA GLN A 5 4.95 24.63 -1.07
C GLN A 5 4.90 23.13 -1.26
N GLY A 6 6.10 22.54 -1.18
CA GLY A 6 6.26 21.11 -0.98
C GLY A 6 5.49 20.69 0.27
N PHE A 7 4.98 19.48 0.23
CA PHE A 7 4.28 18.77 1.30
C PHE A 7 5.02 18.88 2.64
N ALA A 8 4.85 20.00 3.34
CA ALA A 8 5.29 20.19 4.69
C ALA A 8 4.24 19.53 5.58
N TYR A 9 4.21 18.19 5.56
CA TYR A 9 3.78 17.43 6.71
C TYR A 9 4.74 17.82 7.84
N THR A 10 4.41 18.89 8.56
CA THR A 10 4.96 19.19 9.89
C THR A 10 4.35 18.18 10.87
N HIS A 11 4.58 16.90 10.59
CA HIS A 11 4.42 15.87 11.59
C HIS A 11 5.53 16.12 12.60
N ASP A 12 5.13 16.54 13.79
CA ASP A 12 5.96 16.44 14.98
C ASP A 12 6.56 15.04 15.00
N GLY A 13 7.87 14.93 14.73
CA GLY A 13 8.55 13.65 14.55
C GLY A 13 8.35 12.72 15.75
N ALA A 14 8.10 13.30 16.94
CA ALA A 14 7.74 12.56 18.13
C ALA A 14 6.43 11.76 17.96
N ARG A 15 5.40 12.34 17.33
CA ARG A 15 4.10 11.66 17.08
C ARG A 15 4.26 10.54 16.05
N LEU A 16 5.02 10.78 14.99
CA LEU A 16 5.31 9.75 13.98
C LEU A 16 6.02 8.54 14.61
N HIS A 17 7.07 8.80 15.39
CA HIS A 17 7.79 7.74 16.11
C HIS A 17 6.90 7.02 17.13
N HIS A 18 6.01 7.74 17.81
CA HIS A 18 5.06 7.15 18.74
C HIS A 18 4.08 6.18 18.03
N TYR A 19 3.51 6.58 16.90
CA TYR A 19 2.61 5.73 16.12
C TYR A 19 3.32 4.50 15.55
N GLN A 20 4.51 4.68 14.98
CA GLN A 20 5.33 3.57 14.50
C GLN A 20 5.62 2.54 15.62
N ARG A 21 6.03 3.00 16.80
CA ARG A 21 6.27 2.12 17.95
C ARG A 21 5.00 1.41 18.39
N THR A 22 3.87 2.10 18.41
CA THR A 22 2.58 1.53 18.81
C THR A 22 2.16 0.40 17.86
N ILE A 23 2.29 0.59 16.55
CA ILE A 23 1.99 -0.43 15.54
C ILE A 23 2.97 -1.60 15.67
N LEU A 24 4.28 -1.33 15.74
CA LEU A 24 5.30 -2.38 15.84
C LEU A 24 5.18 -3.20 17.14
N ALA A 25 4.76 -2.59 18.24
CA ALA A 25 4.55 -3.29 19.51
C ALA A 25 3.34 -4.22 19.46
N ARG A 26 2.27 -3.84 18.75
CA ARG A 26 1.04 -4.64 18.64
C ARG A 26 1.09 -5.71 17.55
N LEU A 27 1.88 -5.49 16.50
CA LEU A 27 1.94 -6.39 15.34
C LEU A 27 2.17 -7.87 15.72
N PRO A 28 3.11 -8.24 16.62
CA PRO A 28 3.32 -9.64 16.98
C PRO A 28 2.15 -10.26 17.75
N MET A 29 1.37 -9.45 18.49
CA MET A 29 0.20 -9.94 19.21
C MET A 29 -0.92 -10.25 18.22
N VAL A 30 -1.25 -9.28 17.35
CA VAL A 30 -2.28 -9.46 16.33
C VAL A 30 -1.95 -10.61 15.39
N ALA A 31 -0.69 -10.73 14.96
CA ALA A 31 -0.24 -11.83 14.10
C ALA A 31 -0.39 -13.23 14.72
N ARG A 32 -0.53 -13.34 16.05
CA ARG A 32 -0.79 -14.63 16.74
C ARG A 32 -2.28 -14.91 16.92
N GLU A 33 -3.12 -13.88 16.87
CA GLU A 33 -4.55 -13.97 17.13
C GLU A 33 -5.36 -14.18 15.85
N VAL A 34 -4.85 -13.69 14.71
CA VAL A 34 -5.52 -13.81 13.41
C VAL A 34 -5.37 -15.21 12.81
N GLU A 35 -6.45 -15.70 12.20
CA GLU A 35 -6.47 -17.00 11.53
C GLU A 35 -5.98 -16.89 10.08
N HIS A 36 -6.22 -15.74 9.46
CA HIS A 36 -5.88 -15.47 8.08
C HIS A 36 -4.95 -14.27 7.92
N PHE A 37 -4.01 -14.37 6.97
CA PHE A 37 -3.08 -13.28 6.67
C PHE A 37 -3.80 -11.99 6.24
N ASP A 38 -4.96 -12.10 5.58
CA ASP A 38 -5.73 -10.93 5.18
C ASP A 38 -6.27 -10.14 6.37
N GLU A 39 -6.58 -10.79 7.50
CA GLU A 39 -6.98 -10.10 8.73
C GLU A 39 -5.83 -9.25 9.29
N LEU A 40 -4.59 -9.74 9.18
CA LEU A 40 -3.40 -8.96 9.54
C LEU A 40 -3.24 -7.74 8.63
N LEU A 41 -3.44 -7.91 7.32
CA LEU A 41 -3.40 -6.81 6.36
C LEU A 41 -4.50 -5.79 6.61
N GLN A 42 -5.71 -6.25 6.97
CA GLN A 42 -6.82 -5.38 7.32
C GLN A 42 -6.47 -4.57 8.57
N TRP A 43 -6.05 -5.23 9.66
CA TRP A 43 -5.64 -4.54 10.89
C TRP A 43 -4.54 -3.51 10.63
N LEU A 44 -3.54 -3.87 9.82
CA LEU A 44 -2.47 -2.96 9.47
C LEU A 44 -2.98 -1.77 8.63
N GLY A 45 -3.86 -2.01 7.66
CA GLY A 45 -4.49 -0.97 6.86
C GLY A 45 -5.31 -0.01 7.71
N GLU A 46 -6.10 -0.53 8.65
CA GLU A 46 -6.88 0.28 9.60
C GLU A 46 -5.96 1.13 10.49
N ALA A 47 -4.89 0.54 11.02
CA ALA A 47 -3.91 1.26 11.80
C ALA A 47 -3.24 2.38 10.97
N LEU A 48 -2.88 2.11 9.72
CA LEU A 48 -2.27 3.09 8.83
C LEU A 48 -3.20 4.28 8.55
N VAL A 49 -4.47 3.99 8.25
CA VAL A 49 -5.51 5.01 8.06
C VAL A 49 -5.73 5.84 9.33
N GLN A 50 -5.84 5.19 10.49
CA GLN A 50 -6.14 5.85 11.76
C GLN A 50 -4.98 6.71 12.28
N TYR A 51 -3.76 6.17 12.29
CA TYR A 51 -2.62 6.85 12.91
C TYR A 51 -1.93 7.86 11.99
N PHE A 52 -1.90 7.63 10.68
CA PHE A 52 -1.21 8.51 9.73
C PHE A 52 -2.16 9.33 8.86
N HIS A 53 -3.48 9.26 9.12
CA HIS A 53 -4.51 9.97 8.35
C HIS A 53 -4.42 9.70 6.83
N ILE A 54 -4.05 8.46 6.49
CA ILE A 54 -4.01 7.99 5.11
C ILE A 54 -5.45 7.79 4.64
N GLN A 55 -5.80 8.33 3.48
CA GLN A 55 -7.16 8.24 2.93
C GLN A 55 -7.49 6.84 2.43
N VAL A 56 -6.50 6.16 1.83
CA VAL A 56 -6.62 4.81 1.30
C VAL A 56 -5.31 4.05 1.49
N THR A 57 -5.40 2.84 2.03
CA THR A 57 -4.30 1.86 2.02
C THR A 57 -4.67 0.69 1.13
N GLN A 58 -3.73 0.24 0.28
CA GLN A 58 -3.90 -0.93 -0.57
C GLN A 58 -2.73 -1.89 -0.41
N PHE A 59 -3.04 -3.18 -0.30
CA PHE A 59 -2.03 -4.23 -0.27
C PHE A 59 -2.15 -5.10 -1.52
N TRP A 60 -1.07 -5.13 -2.29
CA TRP A 60 -0.97 -5.87 -3.53
C TRP A 60 0.04 -7.00 -3.36
N ILE A 61 -0.28 -8.18 -3.92
CA ILE A 61 0.64 -9.31 -4.01
C ILE A 61 0.92 -9.59 -5.48
N GLY A 62 2.21 -9.76 -5.79
CA GLY A 62 2.66 -10.25 -7.08
C GLY A 62 2.72 -11.78 -7.07
N HIS A 63 2.01 -12.40 -7.99
CA HIS A 63 2.04 -13.84 -8.22
C HIS A 63 2.78 -14.13 -9.51
N GLN A 64 3.47 -15.27 -9.53
CA GLN A 64 3.98 -15.84 -10.77
C GLN A 64 3.27 -17.16 -11.02
N HIS A 65 2.55 -17.25 -12.13
CA HIS A 65 1.89 -18.46 -12.52
C HIS A 65 2.94 -19.55 -12.78
N THR A 66 2.85 -20.66 -12.06
CA THR A 66 3.89 -21.70 -12.07
C THR A 66 4.06 -22.35 -13.44
N THR A 67 2.97 -22.48 -14.20
CA THR A 67 2.96 -23.14 -15.50
C THR A 67 3.33 -22.21 -16.65
N THR A 68 2.81 -20.98 -16.66
CA THR A 68 3.01 -20.03 -17.78
C THR A 68 4.14 -19.05 -17.52
N ARG A 69 4.69 -19.02 -16.29
CA ARG A 69 5.63 -18.01 -15.78
C ARG A 69 5.13 -16.58 -15.90
N GLN A 70 3.84 -16.38 -16.21
CA GLN A 70 3.24 -15.05 -16.30
C GLN A 70 3.13 -14.45 -14.92
N PHE A 71 3.55 -13.20 -14.80
CA PHE A 71 3.37 -12.40 -13.61
C PHE A 71 1.97 -11.79 -13.64
N TYR A 72 1.28 -11.79 -12.50
CA TYR A 72 0.05 -11.02 -12.33
C TYR A 72 -0.01 -10.43 -10.93
N LEU A 73 -0.80 -9.37 -10.80
CA LEU A 73 -1.06 -8.72 -9.52
C LEU A 73 -2.43 -9.07 -8.99
N GLU A 74 -2.48 -9.30 -7.69
CA GLU A 74 -3.72 -9.45 -6.95
C GLU A 74 -3.80 -8.35 -5.87
N LEU A 75 -4.87 -7.58 -5.88
CA LEU A 75 -5.21 -6.71 -4.76
C LEU A 75 -5.81 -7.58 -3.65
N ARG A 76 -5.12 -7.68 -2.51
CA ARG A 76 -5.54 -8.51 -1.39
C ARG A 76 -6.41 -7.77 -0.39
N MET A 77 -6.11 -6.50 -0.16
CA MET A 77 -6.77 -5.72 0.89
C MET A 77 -6.81 -4.25 0.52
N MET A 78 -7.92 -3.61 0.89
CA MET A 78 -8.11 -2.18 0.75
C MET A 78 -8.84 -1.62 1.96
N VAL A 79 -8.29 -0.55 2.54
CA VAL A 79 -8.86 0.12 3.70
C VAL A 79 -8.98 1.61 3.41
N PHE A 80 -10.14 2.19 3.70
CA PHE A 80 -10.46 3.59 3.42
C PHE A 80 -10.69 4.36 4.72
N GLN A 81 -10.29 5.62 4.73
CA GLN A 81 -10.74 6.56 5.76
C GLN A 81 -12.18 7.03 5.50
N ASN A 82 -12.51 7.25 4.23
CA ASN A 82 -13.83 7.68 3.79
C ASN A 82 -14.50 6.54 3.00
N PRO A 83 -15.54 5.89 3.54
CA PRO A 83 -16.23 4.80 2.85
C PRO A 83 -17.02 5.26 1.61
N TYR A 84 -17.24 6.56 1.44
CA TYR A 84 -17.93 7.13 0.27
C TYR A 84 -17.00 7.39 -0.91
N LEU A 85 -15.71 7.08 -0.79
CA LEU A 85 -14.76 7.29 -1.86
C LEU A 85 -14.96 6.21 -2.94
N SER A 86 -15.20 6.63 -4.18
CA SER A 86 -15.56 5.69 -5.26
C SER A 86 -14.43 4.69 -5.51
N GLN A 87 -14.77 3.41 -5.54
CA GLN A 87 -13.81 2.34 -5.85
C GLN A 87 -13.20 2.51 -7.26
N GLU A 88 -13.92 3.12 -8.21
CA GLU A 88 -13.41 3.38 -9.56
C GLU A 88 -12.25 4.39 -9.58
N ILE A 89 -12.20 5.28 -8.60
CA ILE A 89 -11.12 6.26 -8.44
C ILE A 89 -9.89 5.58 -7.84
N VAL A 90 -10.11 4.54 -7.04
CA VAL A 90 -9.11 3.95 -6.14
C VAL A 90 -8.50 2.67 -6.69
N VAL A 91 -9.28 1.84 -7.36
CA VAL A 91 -8.81 0.66 -8.09
C VAL A 91 -8.94 0.97 -9.57
N ASN A 92 -7.90 1.56 -10.14
CA ASN A 92 -7.83 1.76 -11.58
C ASN A 92 -6.63 1.05 -12.18
N THR A 93 -6.70 0.83 -13.49
CA THR A 93 -5.67 0.14 -14.27
C THR A 93 -4.31 0.86 -14.19
N SER A 94 -4.30 2.18 -13.96
CA SER A 94 -3.06 2.95 -13.79
C SER A 94 -2.34 2.61 -12.49
N ILE A 95 -3.06 2.39 -11.39
CA ILE A 95 -2.48 1.94 -10.11
C ILE A 95 -1.92 0.54 -10.25
N ALA A 96 -2.67 -0.39 -10.84
CA ALA A 96 -2.20 -1.76 -11.07
C ALA A 96 -0.93 -1.77 -11.93
N GLY A 97 -0.91 -1.08 -13.07
CA GLY A 97 0.27 -0.99 -13.93
C GLY A 97 1.46 -0.29 -13.26
N THR A 98 1.20 0.63 -12.34
CA THR A 98 2.24 1.25 -11.51
C THR A 98 2.84 0.24 -10.55
N VAL A 99 2.02 -0.45 -9.75
CA VAL A 99 2.47 -1.48 -8.80
C VAL A 99 3.24 -2.59 -9.52
N GLU A 100 2.80 -2.97 -10.71
CA GLU A 100 3.44 -4.02 -11.51
C GLU A 100 4.87 -3.59 -11.88
N ARG A 101 4.99 -2.38 -12.41
CA ARG A 101 6.29 -1.79 -12.74
C ARG A 101 7.19 -1.71 -11.50
N MET A 102 6.66 -1.31 -10.34
CA MET A 102 7.43 -1.23 -9.09
C MET A 102 8.01 -2.57 -8.68
N ILE A 103 7.21 -3.63 -8.78
CA ILE A 103 7.63 -4.99 -8.42
C ILE A 103 8.68 -5.50 -9.42
N ILE A 104 8.48 -5.27 -10.72
CA ILE A 104 9.42 -5.66 -11.78
C ILE A 104 10.76 -4.92 -11.61
N GLU A 105 10.72 -3.61 -11.38
CA GLU A 105 11.91 -2.77 -11.25
C GLU A 105 12.63 -2.93 -9.91
N ARG A 106 12.00 -3.59 -8.91
CA ARG A 106 12.51 -3.78 -7.55
C ARG A 106 12.99 -2.49 -6.88
N ARG A 107 12.35 -1.36 -7.19
CA ARG A 107 12.70 -0.06 -6.64
C ARG A 107 11.86 0.21 -5.40
N GLY A 108 12.52 0.49 -4.27
CA GLY A 108 11.86 1.15 -3.14
C GLY A 108 11.53 2.59 -3.55
N ILE A 109 10.32 3.07 -3.24
CA ILE A 109 9.84 4.34 -3.76
C ILE A 109 9.64 5.36 -2.64
N MET A 110 10.19 6.55 -2.90
CA MET A 110 9.95 7.78 -2.16
C MET A 110 8.53 8.31 -2.45
N PRO A 111 7.90 9.07 -1.54
CA PRO A 111 6.70 9.86 -1.85
C PRO A 111 6.84 10.58 -3.19
N GLN A 112 5.90 10.34 -4.10
CA GLN A 112 5.93 10.88 -5.46
C GLN A 112 4.63 11.63 -5.75
N ALA A 113 4.73 12.68 -6.55
CA ALA A 113 3.59 13.52 -6.87
C ALA A 113 2.57 12.75 -7.73
N VAL A 114 1.28 12.97 -7.48
CA VAL A 114 0.18 12.25 -8.15
C VAL A 114 0.21 12.35 -9.69
N ASN A 115 0.74 13.44 -10.24
CA ASN A 115 0.89 13.64 -11.68
C ASN A 115 1.94 12.71 -12.34
N LEU A 116 2.74 11.99 -11.55
CA LEU A 116 3.66 10.98 -12.05
C LEU A 116 2.97 9.63 -12.30
N PHE A 117 1.82 9.39 -11.65
CA PHE A 117 1.11 8.11 -11.70
C PHE A 117 -0.19 8.17 -12.50
N PHE A 118 -0.81 9.34 -12.56
CA PHE A 118 -2.14 9.51 -13.15
C PHE A 118 -2.10 10.45 -14.37
N PRO A 119 -2.86 10.13 -15.44
CA PRO A 119 -3.16 11.09 -16.51
C PRO A 119 -3.68 12.41 -15.94
N GLN A 120 -3.39 13.51 -16.62
CA GLN A 120 -3.64 14.86 -16.11
C GLN A 120 -5.07 15.09 -15.56
N PRO A 121 -6.16 14.65 -16.23
CA PRO A 121 -7.51 14.83 -15.71
C PRO A 121 -7.75 14.13 -14.35
N GLN A 122 -7.17 12.94 -14.17
CA GLN A 122 -7.28 12.20 -12.91
C GLN A 122 -6.39 12.80 -11.82
N ALA A 123 -5.18 13.24 -12.17
CA ALA A 123 -4.29 13.91 -11.24
C ALA A 123 -4.91 15.22 -10.72
N GLU A 124 -5.66 15.95 -11.55
CA GLU A 124 -6.39 17.16 -11.15
C GLU A 124 -7.54 16.84 -10.17
N LEU A 125 -8.31 15.78 -10.42
CA LEU A 125 -9.33 15.32 -9.48
C LEU A 125 -8.75 14.91 -8.12
N LEU A 126 -7.66 14.15 -8.11
CA LEU A 126 -6.99 13.75 -6.87
C LEU A 126 -6.45 14.97 -6.09
N LYS A 127 -5.89 15.96 -6.79
CA LYS A 127 -5.45 17.23 -6.18
C LYS A 127 -6.63 18.01 -5.59
N LEU A 128 -7.78 18.06 -6.27
CA LEU A 128 -8.97 18.73 -5.77
C LEU A 128 -9.44 18.15 -4.43
N HIS A 129 -9.31 16.82 -4.28
CA HIS A 129 -9.61 16.11 -3.04
C HIS A 129 -8.44 16.09 -2.03
N ASN A 130 -7.37 16.86 -2.28
CA ASN A 130 -6.16 16.91 -1.46
C ASN A 130 -5.54 15.52 -1.20
N LEU A 131 -5.63 14.63 -2.18
CA LEU A 131 -5.09 13.27 -2.11
C LEU A 131 -3.65 13.27 -2.59
N GLY A 132 -2.73 12.86 -1.71
CA GLY A 132 -1.36 12.50 -2.07
C GLY A 132 -1.26 11.00 -2.34
N TYR A 133 -0.34 10.59 -3.21
CA TYR A 133 -0.06 9.17 -3.45
C TYR A 133 1.33 8.82 -2.93
N TRP A 134 1.40 7.74 -2.15
CA TRP A 134 2.66 7.11 -1.79
C TRP A 134 2.52 5.61 -1.98
N SER A 135 3.59 5.02 -2.48
CA SER A 135 3.70 3.59 -2.73
C SER A 135 5.05 3.13 -2.21
N CYS A 136 5.06 2.06 -1.44
CA CYS A 136 6.27 1.41 -1.01
C CYS A 136 6.20 -0.07 -1.36
N TYR A 137 7.35 -0.63 -1.70
CA TYR A 137 7.49 -2.05 -1.94
C TYR A 137 8.37 -2.65 -0.84
N PHE A 138 7.83 -3.62 -0.11
CA PHE A 138 8.59 -4.36 0.91
C PHE A 138 9.26 -5.56 0.25
N LEU A 139 10.56 -5.41 -0.05
CA LEU A 139 11.42 -6.53 -0.43
C LEU A 139 12.13 -7.06 0.81
N ASN A 140 11.65 -8.15 1.40
CA ASN A 140 12.58 -9.19 1.84
C ASN A 140 11.97 -10.60 2.01
N HIS A 141 12.83 -11.56 1.67
CA HIS A 141 12.79 -13.02 1.58
C HIS A 141 11.67 -13.90 2.17
N ASN A 142 11.31 -14.90 1.35
CA ASN A 142 10.79 -16.25 1.66
C ASN A 142 9.49 -16.39 2.48
N ALA A 143 8.98 -15.34 3.12
CA ALA A 143 7.77 -15.41 3.94
C ALA A 143 6.45 -15.42 3.14
N LEU A 144 6.49 -15.02 1.87
CA LEU A 144 5.30 -14.89 1.01
C LEU A 144 5.17 -16.02 -0.03
N THR A 145 6.03 -17.04 0.02
CA THR A 145 5.77 -18.24 -0.79
C THR A 145 4.64 -19.04 -0.15
N PRO A 146 3.66 -19.55 -0.93
CA PRO A 146 2.68 -20.47 -0.41
C PRO A 146 3.38 -21.63 0.32
N PRO A 147 2.77 -22.21 1.39
CA PRO A 147 3.40 -23.29 2.14
C PRO A 147 3.90 -24.35 1.17
N GLN A 148 5.20 -24.67 1.26
CA GLN A 148 5.77 -25.74 0.46
C GLN A 148 4.93 -26.98 0.74
N ARG A 149 4.18 -27.46 -0.26
CA ARG A 149 3.51 -28.75 -0.16
C ARG A 149 4.60 -29.76 0.09
N VAL A 150 4.70 -30.23 1.34
CA VAL A 150 5.51 -31.38 1.68
C VAL A 150 4.95 -32.51 0.83
N LYS A 151 5.69 -32.91 -0.20
CA LYS A 151 5.40 -34.18 -0.86
C LYS A 151 5.70 -35.24 0.19
N ALA A 152 4.64 -35.86 0.70
CA ALA A 152 4.78 -37.08 1.47
C ALA A 152 5.59 -38.06 0.63
N ILE A 153 6.68 -38.55 1.22
CA ILE A 153 7.50 -39.65 0.69
C ILE A 153 6.83 -40.96 1.11
#